data_AF-A0A7C9CPK2-F1
#
_entry.id   AF-A0A7C9CPK2-F1
#
_cell.length_a   1.000
_cell.length_b   1.000
_cell.length_c   1.000
_cell.angle_alpha   90.00
_cell.angle_beta   90.00
_cell.angle_gamma   90.00
#
_symmetry.space_group_name_H-M   'P 1'
#
loop_
_entity.id
_entity.type
_entity.pdbx_description
1 polymer ?
#
loop_
_entity_poly.entity_id
_entity_poly.type
_entity_poly.pdbx_seq_one_letter_code
_entity_poly.pdbx_strand_id
1 'polypeptide(L)'
;RTMAGIRLHVIAPLVLNAVNKCARDPSVYVRKCAANALPKLNDLRLEENASAIEEIIALLLNDNSPGVVGAAAAAFNSICPNNLALIARNYGRLCETLPDVEEWGQIILTGILLRFVIAKHGLVKESMMPSSCATGADSWGKVSSNVDDLPDGSHLSHGNLKSELASLLARSYTEGPDEYLSRSSTRNRFTSGLDDA
;
A
#
# COMPACT_ATOMS: atom_id res chain seq x y z
N ARG A 1 14.87 -4.19 -21.66
CA ARG A 1 15.36 -3.13 -20.73
C ARG A 1 15.90 -1.89 -21.46
N THR A 2 16.78 -2.03 -22.47
CA THR A 2 17.38 -0.90 -23.20
C THR A 2 16.39 -0.18 -24.12
N MET A 3 15.58 -0.91 -24.89
CA MET A 3 14.61 -0.27 -25.80
C MET A 3 13.51 0.53 -25.07
N ALA A 4 13.06 0.06 -23.90
CA ALA A 4 12.11 0.80 -23.06
C ALA A 4 12.71 2.04 -22.38
N GLY A 5 14.03 2.27 -22.49
CA GLY A 5 14.69 3.46 -21.94
C GLY A 5 14.65 4.69 -22.85
N ILE A 6 14.20 4.55 -24.10
CA ILE A 6 14.07 5.65 -25.07
C ILE A 6 12.70 6.32 -24.84
N ARG A 7 12.69 7.59 -24.42
CA ARG A 7 11.47 8.35 -24.08
C ARG A 7 10.80 8.93 -25.33
N LEU A 8 10.43 8.06 -26.27
CA LEU A 8 9.71 8.45 -27.48
C LEU A 8 8.33 7.80 -27.49
N HIS A 9 7.26 8.59 -27.43
CA HIS A 9 5.89 8.08 -27.32
C HIS A 9 5.48 7.16 -28.49
N VAL A 10 5.98 7.42 -29.70
CA VAL A 10 5.61 6.66 -30.91
C VAL A 10 6.05 5.18 -30.87
N ILE A 11 7.05 4.83 -30.06
CA ILE A 11 7.54 3.44 -29.99
C ILE A 11 6.80 2.61 -28.94
N ALA A 12 5.99 3.22 -28.07
CA ALA A 12 5.38 2.53 -26.95
C ALA A 12 4.49 1.32 -27.35
N PRO A 13 3.65 1.36 -28.40
CA PRO A 13 2.91 0.18 -28.85
C PRO A 13 3.82 -0.97 -29.33
N LEU A 14 4.94 -0.64 -29.96
CA LEU A 14 5.93 -1.63 -30.41
C LEU A 14 6.67 -2.25 -29.23
N VAL A 15 7.04 -1.44 -28.24
CA VAL A 15 7.65 -1.90 -26.99
C VAL A 15 6.67 -2.74 -26.18
N LEU A 16 5.40 -2.36 -26.10
CA LEU A 16 4.34 -3.13 -25.44
C LEU A 16 4.22 -4.54 -26.05
N ASN A 17 4.12 -4.63 -27.37
CA ASN A 17 4.06 -5.92 -28.06
C ASN A 17 5.32 -6.77 -27.81
N ALA A 18 6.51 -6.16 -27.79
CA ALA A 18 7.75 -6.86 -27.48
C ALA A 18 7.77 -7.37 -26.03
N VAL A 19 7.39 -6.53 -25.06
CA VAL A 19 7.32 -6.89 -23.64
C VAL A 19 6.29 -8.00 -23.41
N ASN A 20 5.13 -7.93 -24.06
CA ASN A 20 4.08 -8.96 -23.99
C ASN A 20 4.57 -10.33 -24.51
N LYS A 21 5.44 -10.34 -25.53
CA LYS A 21 6.12 -11.57 -25.98
C LYS A 21 7.15 -12.05 -24.97
N CYS A 22 8.01 -11.15 -24.47
CA CYS A 22 9.02 -11.48 -23.47
C CYS A 22 8.43 -11.99 -22.15
N ALA A 23 7.23 -11.55 -21.78
CA ALA A 23 6.54 -12.01 -20.58
C ALA A 23 6.13 -13.50 -20.66
N ARG A 24 6.05 -14.07 -21.87
CA ARG A 24 5.75 -15.50 -22.12
C ARG A 24 6.97 -16.30 -22.58
N ASP A 25 8.17 -15.73 -22.44
CA ASP A 25 9.41 -16.38 -22.86
C ASP A 25 9.74 -17.59 -21.97
N PRO A 26 10.27 -18.70 -22.52
CA PRO A 26 10.69 -19.85 -21.71
C PRO A 26 11.77 -19.49 -20.66
N SER A 27 12.62 -18.50 -20.95
CA SER A 27 13.68 -18.06 -20.05
C SER A 27 13.15 -17.18 -18.92
N VAL A 28 13.39 -17.64 -17.67
CA VAL A 28 13.13 -16.88 -16.44
C VAL A 28 13.75 -15.49 -16.49
N TYR A 29 14.98 -15.39 -17.00
CA TYR A 29 15.72 -14.13 -17.09
C TYR A 29 15.00 -13.13 -18.01
N VAL A 30 14.47 -13.59 -19.14
CA VAL A 30 13.74 -12.74 -20.10
C VAL A 30 12.42 -12.26 -19.50
N ARG A 31 11.67 -13.12 -18.81
CA ARG A 31 10.44 -12.73 -18.10
C ARG A 31 10.71 -11.73 -16.98
N LYS A 32 11.78 -11.90 -16.20
CA LYS A 32 12.23 -10.92 -15.20
C LYS A 32 12.61 -9.59 -15.86
N CYS A 33 13.23 -9.62 -17.04
CA CYS A 33 13.53 -8.42 -17.80
C CYS A 33 12.27 -7.72 -18.36
N ALA A 34 11.24 -8.49 -18.73
CA ALA A 34 9.94 -7.97 -19.14
C ALA A 34 9.27 -7.23 -17.98
N ALA A 35 9.20 -7.84 -16.79
CA ALA A 35 8.66 -7.22 -15.58
C ALA A 35 9.33 -5.87 -15.29
N ASN A 36 10.66 -5.83 -15.28
CA ASN A 36 11.45 -4.62 -15.03
C ASN A 36 11.34 -3.54 -16.13
N ALA A 37 10.79 -3.88 -17.30
CA ALA A 37 10.56 -2.93 -18.38
C ALA A 37 9.20 -2.23 -18.26
N LEU A 38 8.24 -2.80 -17.52
CA LEU A 38 6.88 -2.27 -17.40
C LEU A 38 6.82 -0.85 -16.82
N PRO A 39 7.56 -0.49 -15.74
CA PRO A 39 7.51 0.88 -15.23
C PRO A 39 7.99 1.90 -16.26
N LYS A 40 9.04 1.56 -17.01
CA LYS A 40 9.56 2.42 -18.08
C LYS A 40 8.60 2.55 -19.26
N LEU A 41 7.88 1.48 -19.57
CA LEU A 41 6.82 1.51 -20.59
C LEU A 41 5.65 2.38 -20.13
N ASN A 42 5.28 2.31 -18.85
CA ASN A 42 4.24 3.15 -18.25
C ASN A 42 4.63 4.65 -18.26
N ASP A 43 5.91 4.97 -18.08
CA ASP A 43 6.43 6.35 -18.18
C ASP A 43 6.25 6.98 -19.56
N LEU A 44 6.00 6.18 -20.61
CA LEU A 44 5.64 6.69 -21.93
C LEU A 44 4.19 7.20 -21.99
N ARG A 45 3.46 7.21 -20.86
CA ARG A 45 2.17 7.90 -20.62
C ARG A 45 1.13 7.73 -21.74
N LEU A 46 0.97 6.50 -22.22
CA LEU A 46 -0.14 6.14 -23.10
C LEU A 46 -1.23 5.49 -22.26
N GLU A 47 -2.24 6.27 -21.87
CA GLU A 47 -3.40 5.78 -21.09
C GLU A 47 -4.08 4.59 -21.78
N GLU A 48 -4.09 4.58 -23.12
CA GLU A 48 -4.61 3.49 -23.96
C GLU A 48 -3.96 2.13 -23.69
N ASN A 49 -2.74 2.11 -23.16
CA ASN A 49 -1.98 0.88 -22.89
C ASN A 49 -2.04 0.43 -21.43
N ALA A 50 -2.68 1.19 -20.54
CA ALA A 50 -2.70 0.89 -19.11
C ALA A 50 -3.30 -0.51 -18.83
N SER A 51 -4.43 -0.84 -19.47
CA SER A 51 -5.07 -2.15 -19.35
C SER A 51 -4.16 -3.29 -19.80
N ALA A 52 -3.49 -3.15 -20.94
CA ALA A 52 -2.57 -4.16 -21.46
C ALA A 52 -1.34 -4.35 -20.55
N ILE A 53 -0.83 -3.27 -19.95
CA ILE A 53 0.25 -3.34 -18.96
C ILE A 53 -0.21 -4.09 -17.71
N GLU A 54 -1.40 -3.80 -17.20
CA GLU A 54 -1.99 -4.51 -16.05
C GLU A 54 -2.19 -6.01 -16.32
N GLU A 55 -2.61 -6.38 -17.53
CA GLU A 55 -2.71 -7.80 -17.93
C GLU A 55 -1.36 -8.50 -17.91
N ILE A 56 -0.29 -7.84 -18.37
CA ILE A 56 1.07 -8.39 -18.32
C ILE A 56 1.55 -8.52 -16.86
N ILE A 57 1.26 -7.54 -16.00
CA ILE A 57 1.55 -7.62 -14.57
C ILE A 57 0.82 -8.82 -13.95
N ALA A 58 -0.48 -8.98 -14.25
CA ALA A 58 -1.29 -10.09 -13.75
C ALA A 58 -0.70 -11.45 -14.16
N LEU A 59 -0.24 -11.55 -15.41
CA LEU A 59 0.44 -12.74 -15.93
C LEU A 59 1.74 -13.02 -15.18
N LEU A 60 2.58 -12.01 -14.94
CA LEU A 60 3.89 -12.17 -14.28
C LEU A 60 3.80 -12.36 -12.76
N LEU A 61 2.74 -11.85 -12.11
CA LEU A 61 2.40 -12.20 -10.73
C LEU A 61 1.95 -13.68 -10.59
N ASN A 62 1.63 -14.33 -11.72
CA ASN A 62 1.30 -15.74 -11.82
C ASN A 62 2.46 -16.60 -12.35
N ASP A 63 3.68 -16.08 -12.33
CA ASP A 63 4.87 -16.84 -12.72
C ASP A 63 5.24 -17.90 -11.68
N ASN A 64 5.88 -18.98 -12.14
CA ASN A 64 6.41 -20.03 -11.26
C ASN A 64 7.76 -19.65 -10.64
N SER A 65 8.46 -18.66 -11.20
CA SER A 65 9.75 -18.22 -10.70
C SER A 65 9.61 -17.09 -9.66
N PRO A 66 10.10 -17.27 -8.43
CA PRO A 66 10.08 -16.23 -7.40
C PRO A 66 10.78 -14.94 -7.84
N GLY A 67 11.87 -15.05 -8.61
CA GLY A 67 12.61 -13.90 -9.13
C GLY A 67 11.83 -13.08 -10.16
N VAL A 68 10.87 -13.69 -10.86
CA VAL A 68 9.94 -12.96 -11.76
C VAL A 68 8.82 -12.34 -10.94
N VAL A 69 8.26 -13.08 -9.97
CA VAL A 69 7.22 -12.58 -9.06
C VAL A 69 7.68 -11.34 -8.30
N GLY A 70 8.91 -11.32 -7.78
CA GLY A 70 9.47 -10.14 -7.11
C GLY A 70 9.57 -8.92 -8.02
N ALA A 71 10.03 -9.09 -9.26
CA ALA A 71 10.09 -8.01 -10.24
C ALA A 71 8.68 -7.56 -10.69
N ALA A 72 7.72 -8.47 -10.79
CA ALA A 72 6.33 -8.17 -11.10
C ALA A 72 5.65 -7.41 -9.95
N ALA A 73 5.95 -7.76 -8.70
CA ALA A 73 5.48 -7.05 -7.52
C ALA A 73 5.98 -5.60 -7.49
N ALA A 74 7.25 -5.37 -7.85
CA ALA A 74 7.78 -4.02 -8.02
C ALA A 74 7.04 -3.23 -9.12
N ALA A 75 6.80 -3.85 -10.27
CA ALA A 75 6.02 -3.23 -11.35
C ALA A 75 4.59 -2.88 -10.89
N PHE A 76 3.89 -3.84 -10.25
CA PHE A 76 2.56 -3.63 -9.67
C PHE A 76 2.53 -2.44 -8.71
N ASN A 77 3.46 -2.38 -7.75
CA ASN A 77 3.48 -1.32 -6.75
C ASN A 77 3.71 0.08 -7.35
N SER A 78 4.38 0.16 -8.51
CA SER A 78 4.63 1.42 -9.21
C SER A 78 3.53 1.84 -10.18
N ILE A 79 2.82 0.90 -10.80
CA ILE A 79 1.90 1.17 -11.93
C ILE A 79 0.44 1.14 -11.47
N CYS A 80 0.05 0.10 -10.74
CA CYS A 80 -1.34 -0.14 -10.36
C CYS A 80 -1.49 -0.57 -8.89
N PRO A 81 -0.93 0.19 -7.92
CA PRO A 81 -0.90 -0.20 -6.49
C PRO A 81 -2.29 -0.38 -5.87
N ASN A 82 -3.32 0.19 -6.49
CA ASN A 82 -4.71 0.17 -6.04
C ASN A 82 -5.52 -0.99 -6.65
N ASN A 83 -5.01 -1.67 -7.69
CA ASN A 83 -5.72 -2.79 -8.33
C ASN A 83 -5.53 -4.09 -7.52
N LEU A 84 -6.06 -4.10 -6.30
CA LEU A 84 -5.94 -5.22 -5.36
C LEU A 84 -6.65 -6.50 -5.85
N ALA A 85 -7.50 -6.40 -6.89
CA ALA A 85 -8.13 -7.57 -7.50
C ALA A 85 -7.10 -8.52 -8.12
N LEU A 86 -5.99 -8.00 -8.66
CA LEU A 86 -4.89 -8.83 -9.20
C LEU A 86 -4.19 -9.64 -8.11
N ILE A 87 -4.07 -9.05 -6.92
CA ILE A 87 -3.49 -9.70 -5.74
C ILE A 87 -4.45 -10.73 -5.18
N ALA A 88 -5.75 -10.39 -5.09
CA ALA A 88 -6.78 -11.27 -4.56
C ALA A 88 -6.80 -12.65 -5.23
N ARG A 89 -6.63 -12.68 -6.56
CA ARG A 89 -6.64 -13.91 -7.38
C ARG A 89 -5.45 -14.82 -7.10
N ASN A 90 -4.33 -14.25 -6.66
CA ASN A 90 -3.05 -14.95 -6.53
C ASN A 90 -2.54 -15.02 -5.08
N TYR A 91 -3.31 -14.50 -4.11
CA TYR A 91 -2.86 -14.23 -2.74
C TYR A 91 -2.18 -15.44 -2.08
N GLY A 92 -2.82 -16.61 -2.08
CA GLY A 92 -2.27 -17.81 -1.46
C GLY A 92 -0.91 -18.21 -2.03
N ARG A 93 -0.81 -18.27 -3.37
CA ARG A 93 0.46 -18.59 -4.05
C ARG A 93 1.53 -17.52 -3.80
N LEU A 94 1.15 -16.24 -3.80
CA LEU A 94 2.09 -15.16 -3.49
C LEU A 94 2.65 -15.28 -2.07
N CYS A 95 1.83 -15.67 -1.08
CA CYS A 95 2.30 -15.96 0.27
C CYS A 95 3.24 -17.17 0.33
N GLU A 96 2.92 -18.24 -0.41
CA GLU A 96 3.77 -19.44 -0.49
C GLU A 96 5.12 -19.15 -1.17
N THR A 97 5.13 -18.32 -2.22
CA THR A 97 6.33 -17.95 -2.98
C THR A 97 7.19 -16.89 -2.27
N LEU A 98 6.59 -16.06 -1.40
CA LEU A 98 7.25 -14.95 -0.71
C LEU A 98 8.64 -15.27 -0.13
N PRO A 99 8.85 -16.35 0.66
CA PRO A 99 10.17 -16.65 1.24
C PRO A 99 11.26 -16.92 0.19
N ASP A 100 10.89 -17.32 -1.01
CA ASP A 100 11.83 -17.64 -2.10
C ASP A 100 12.11 -16.43 -3.02
N VAL A 101 11.40 -15.32 -2.84
CA VAL A 101 11.63 -14.08 -3.61
C VAL A 101 12.94 -13.44 -3.18
N GLU A 102 13.61 -12.71 -4.07
CA GLU A 102 14.79 -11.90 -3.73
C GLU A 102 14.48 -10.82 -2.68
N GLU A 103 15.49 -10.36 -1.94
CA GLU A 103 15.35 -9.56 -0.72
C GLU A 103 14.53 -8.29 -0.95
N TRP A 104 14.83 -7.55 -2.02
CA TRP A 104 14.08 -6.35 -2.40
C TRP A 104 12.63 -6.67 -2.80
N GLY A 105 12.43 -7.79 -3.49
CA GLY A 105 11.11 -8.26 -3.87
C GLY A 105 10.28 -8.69 -2.66
N GLN A 106 10.89 -9.29 -1.64
CA GLN A 106 10.22 -9.67 -0.39
C GLN A 106 9.66 -8.45 0.34
N ILE A 107 10.43 -7.37 0.46
CA ILE A 107 10.01 -6.14 1.13
C ILE A 107 8.76 -5.58 0.43
N ILE A 108 8.82 -5.48 -0.90
CA ILE A 108 7.72 -4.94 -1.71
C ILE A 108 6.49 -5.85 -1.64
N LEU A 109 6.67 -7.16 -1.84
CA LEU A 109 5.58 -8.13 -1.86
C LEU A 109 4.89 -8.22 -0.50
N THR A 110 5.65 -8.19 0.61
CA THR A 110 5.09 -8.13 1.96
C THR A 110 4.19 -6.92 2.14
N GLY A 111 4.64 -5.73 1.69
CA GLY A 111 3.82 -4.51 1.76
C GLY A 111 2.53 -4.61 0.95
N ILE A 112 2.59 -5.21 -0.25
CA ILE A 112 1.40 -5.44 -1.10
C ILE A 112 0.41 -6.40 -0.42
N LEU A 113 0.90 -7.52 0.11
CA LEU A 113 0.07 -8.52 0.77
C LEU A 113 -0.57 -7.96 2.04
N LEU A 114 0.18 -7.20 2.84
CA LEU A 114 -0.33 -6.50 4.01
C LEU A 114 -1.45 -5.52 3.63
N ARG A 115 -1.22 -4.70 2.61
CA ARG A 115 -2.24 -3.76 2.08
C ARG A 115 -3.51 -4.48 1.67
N PHE A 116 -3.37 -5.60 0.96
CA PHE A 116 -4.51 -6.41 0.55
C PHE A 116 -5.30 -6.97 1.74
N VAL A 117 -4.62 -7.53 2.75
CA VAL A 117 -5.27 -8.07 3.95
C VAL A 117 -6.01 -6.99 4.71
N ILE A 118 -5.39 -5.83 4.92
CA ILE A 118 -6.01 -4.70 5.62
C ILE A 118 -7.22 -4.19 4.85
N ALA A 119 -7.12 -4.05 3.53
CA ALA A 119 -8.25 -3.62 2.70
C ALA A 119 -9.42 -4.63 2.73
N LYS A 120 -9.13 -5.94 2.81
CA LYS A 120 -10.14 -7.00 2.78
C LYS A 120 -10.77 -7.27 4.16
N HIS A 121 -9.97 -7.22 5.22
CA HIS A 121 -10.35 -7.69 6.56
C HIS A 121 -10.35 -6.58 7.63
N GLY A 122 -9.80 -5.41 7.33
CA GLY A 122 -9.55 -4.35 8.31
C GLY A 122 -8.34 -4.63 9.20
N LEU A 123 -8.02 -3.67 10.07
CA LEU A 123 -7.05 -3.89 11.15
C LEU A 123 -7.73 -4.55 12.35
N VAL A 124 -7.11 -5.58 12.91
CA VAL A 124 -7.58 -6.21 14.15
C VAL A 124 -7.40 -5.21 15.30
N LYS A 125 -8.45 -5.04 16.11
CA LYS A 125 -8.48 -4.07 17.23
C LYS A 125 -7.36 -4.30 18.25
N GLU A 126 -6.90 -5.54 18.39
CA GLU A 126 -5.81 -5.93 19.29
C GLU A 126 -4.40 -5.71 18.72
N SER A 127 -4.28 -5.40 17.41
CA SER A 127 -2.99 -5.03 16.81
C SER A 127 -2.55 -3.61 17.16
N MET A 128 -3.40 -2.87 17.89
CA MET A 128 -3.05 -1.58 18.46
C MET A 128 -2.20 -1.80 19.69
N MET A 129 -0.91 -1.45 19.60
CA MET A 129 -0.07 -1.27 20.78
C MET A 129 -0.84 -0.41 21.79
N PRO A 130 -1.20 -0.93 22.98
CA PRO A 130 -1.78 -0.09 24.00
C PRO A 130 -0.70 0.93 24.37
N SER A 131 -0.98 2.21 24.09
CA SER A 131 -0.17 3.30 24.60
C SER A 131 -0.15 3.18 26.12
N SER A 132 0.97 2.72 26.68
CA SER A 132 1.22 2.74 28.11
C SER A 132 1.67 4.15 28.50
N CYS A 133 0.70 5.07 28.54
CA CYS A 133 0.85 6.41 29.12
C CYS A 133 -0.56 6.80 29.59
N ALA A 134 -0.92 6.91 30.88
CA ALA A 134 -0.13 7.14 32.08
C ALA A 134 -0.65 6.27 33.24
N THR A 135 0.26 5.61 33.95
CA THR A 135 0.04 5.13 35.32
C THR A 135 0.72 6.15 36.22
N GLY A 136 -0.06 6.97 36.92
CA GLY A 136 0.45 7.99 37.81
C GLY A 136 -0.65 8.93 38.29
N ALA A 137 -1.53 8.41 39.15
CA ALA A 137 -2.31 9.24 40.08
C ALA A 137 -2.79 8.35 41.22
N ASP A 138 -1.92 8.21 42.20
CA ASP A 138 -2.18 7.56 43.48
C ASP A 138 -3.13 8.45 44.32
N SER A 139 -4.17 7.81 44.87
CA SER A 139 -4.96 8.13 46.07
C SER A 139 -4.86 9.53 46.72
N TRP A 140 -5.98 10.28 46.77
CA TRP A 140 -6.34 11.10 47.95
C TRP A 140 -7.85 11.42 48.02
N GLY A 141 -8.48 11.12 49.17
CA GLY A 141 -9.50 11.98 49.78
C GLY A 141 -10.96 11.85 49.34
N LYS A 142 -11.75 11.14 50.13
CA LYS A 142 -13.22 11.21 50.21
C LYS A 142 -13.65 12.52 50.88
N VAL A 143 -14.39 13.42 50.21
CA VAL A 143 -15.37 14.37 50.83
C VAL A 143 -16.48 14.70 49.84
N SER A 144 -17.74 14.52 50.29
CA SER A 144 -18.96 15.05 49.67
C SER A 144 -19.13 16.55 49.93
N SER A 145 -19.53 17.32 48.91
CA SER A 145 -20.50 18.42 49.04
C SER A 145 -20.93 18.95 47.67
N ASN A 146 -22.24 19.13 47.50
CA ASN A 146 -22.96 19.65 46.33
C ASN A 146 -22.56 21.08 45.95
N VAL A 147 -22.49 21.40 44.64
CA VAL A 147 -23.10 22.60 43.99
C VAL A 147 -23.03 22.48 42.46
N ASP A 148 -23.94 23.22 41.83
CA ASP A 148 -24.52 23.14 40.48
C ASP A 148 -23.62 23.46 39.26
N ASP A 149 -24.18 23.08 38.10
CA ASP A 149 -24.08 23.66 36.75
C ASP A 149 -22.75 23.63 35.96
N LEU A 150 -22.68 22.76 34.94
CA LEU A 150 -22.07 23.02 33.62
C LEU A 150 -22.59 22.00 32.58
N PRO A 151 -22.82 22.37 31.29
CA PRO A 151 -23.59 21.54 30.38
C PRO A 151 -22.76 20.45 29.70
N ASP A 152 -23.47 19.35 29.45
CA ASP A 152 -23.18 18.18 28.63
C ASP A 152 -22.09 18.36 27.56
N GLY A 153 -20.89 17.86 27.85
CA GLY A 153 -19.74 17.83 26.95
C GLY A 153 -19.37 16.40 26.58
N SER A 154 -20.02 15.86 25.54
CA SER A 154 -19.61 14.70 24.73
C SER A 154 -18.96 13.53 25.47
N HIS A 155 -19.79 12.59 25.95
CA HIS A 155 -19.38 11.25 26.32
C HIS A 155 -19.00 10.42 25.07
N LEU A 156 -17.88 10.75 24.41
CA LEU A 156 -17.30 9.91 23.37
C LEU A 156 -16.74 8.65 24.04
N SER A 157 -17.53 7.58 24.01
CA SER A 157 -17.16 6.26 24.51
C SER A 157 -15.74 5.90 24.06
N HIS A 158 -14.90 5.45 24.99
CA HIS A 158 -13.53 4.95 24.76
C HIS A 158 -13.45 3.91 23.61
N GLY A 159 -14.56 3.24 23.29
CA GLY A 159 -14.66 2.35 22.12
C GLY A 159 -14.69 3.06 20.77
N ASN A 160 -15.22 4.29 20.70
CA ASN A 160 -15.33 5.07 19.47
C ASN A 160 -13.97 5.63 19.03
N LEU A 161 -13.18 6.15 19.98
CA LEU A 161 -11.80 6.60 19.77
C LEU A 161 -10.88 5.46 19.28
N LYS A 162 -11.01 4.25 19.83
CA LYS A 162 -10.27 3.07 19.35
C LYS A 162 -10.69 2.69 17.93
N SER A 163 -11.98 2.77 17.61
CA SER A 163 -12.49 2.49 16.26
C SER A 163 -12.00 3.53 15.24
N GLU A 164 -11.96 4.79 15.62
CA GLU A 164 -11.50 5.90 14.78
C GLU A 164 -9.98 5.89 14.57
N LEU A 165 -9.22 5.55 15.61
CA LEU A 165 -7.79 5.28 15.47
C LEU A 165 -7.53 4.07 14.55
N ALA A 166 -8.39 3.04 14.60
CA ALA A 166 -8.25 1.84 13.77
C ALA A 166 -8.49 2.15 12.30
N SER A 167 -9.51 2.96 12.02
CA SER A 167 -9.81 3.41 10.67
C SER A 167 -8.70 4.34 10.15
N LEU A 168 -8.18 5.25 10.97
CA LEU A 168 -7.05 6.11 10.60
C LEU A 168 -5.78 5.33 10.28
N LEU A 169 -5.44 4.33 11.12
CA LEU A 169 -4.29 3.47 10.89
C LEU A 169 -4.50 2.57 9.66
N ALA A 170 -5.67 1.95 9.51
CA ALA A 170 -5.96 1.10 8.35
C ALA A 170 -5.81 1.90 7.06
N ARG A 171 -6.31 3.13 7.06
CA ARG A 171 -6.20 4.05 5.94
C ARG A 171 -4.74 4.40 5.61
N SER A 172 -3.87 4.52 6.61
CA SER A 172 -2.43 4.77 6.39
C SER A 172 -1.70 3.60 5.71
N TYR A 173 -2.18 2.37 5.82
CA TYR A 173 -1.62 1.21 5.11
C TYR A 173 -2.17 1.04 3.70
N THR A 174 -3.38 1.55 3.44
CA THR A 174 -4.07 1.43 2.14
C THR A 174 -3.80 2.59 1.19
N GLU A 175 -3.49 3.78 1.71
CA GLU A 175 -3.11 4.95 0.92
C GLU A 175 -1.78 4.68 0.19
N GLY A 176 -1.72 5.00 -1.10
CA GLY A 176 -0.51 4.83 -1.91
C GLY A 176 0.63 5.75 -1.45
N PRO A 177 1.88 5.51 -1.92
CA PRO A 177 3.05 6.29 -1.50
C PRO A 177 2.90 7.81 -1.69
N ASP A 178 2.14 8.26 -2.69
CA ASP A 178 1.90 9.68 -2.98
C ASP A 178 0.90 10.36 -2.03
N GLU A 179 -0.07 9.61 -1.50
CA GLU A 179 -1.07 10.14 -0.55
C GLU A 179 -0.50 10.29 0.87
N TYR A 180 0.46 9.44 1.26
CA TYR A 180 1.13 9.49 2.55
C TYR A 180 1.86 10.83 2.78
N LEU A 181 2.65 11.27 1.79
CA LEU A 181 3.40 12.52 1.85
C LEU A 181 2.49 13.75 1.87
N SER A 182 1.38 13.67 1.13
CA SER A 182 0.38 14.73 1.06
C SER A 182 -0.31 14.96 2.41
N ARG A 183 -0.52 13.91 3.22
CA ARG A 183 -1.13 14.03 4.56
C ARG A 183 -0.21 14.52 5.66
N SER A 184 1.09 14.19 5.61
CA SER A 184 2.06 14.79 6.55
C SER A 184 2.09 16.32 6.42
N SER A 185 1.89 16.80 5.20
CA SER A 185 1.87 18.23 4.86
C SER A 185 0.60 18.94 5.33
N THR A 186 -0.55 18.26 5.32
CA THR A 186 -1.83 18.83 5.83
C THR A 186 -1.93 18.80 7.35
N ARG A 187 -1.34 17.79 8.01
CA ARG A 187 -1.28 17.75 9.49
C ARG A 187 -0.50 18.93 10.05
N ASN A 188 0.59 19.34 9.40
CA ASN A 188 1.39 20.49 9.82
C ASN A 188 0.64 21.84 9.69
N ARG A 189 -0.44 21.88 8.91
CA ARG A 189 -1.28 23.08 8.73
C ARG A 189 -2.42 23.17 9.75
N PHE A 190 -2.86 22.03 10.28
CA PHE A 190 -3.87 21.98 11.36
C PHE A 190 -3.26 22.28 12.74
N THR A 191 -1.97 22.00 12.95
CA THR A 191 -1.28 22.33 14.20
C THR A 191 -0.79 23.77 14.26
N SER A 192 -0.61 24.44 13.12
CA SER A 192 -0.14 25.83 13.05
C SER A 192 -1.26 26.89 13.08
N GLY A 193 -2.52 26.47 13.26
CA GLY A 193 -3.69 27.36 13.23
C GLY A 193 -4.43 27.50 14.56
N LEU A 194 -3.85 26.99 15.66
CA LEU A 194 -4.45 27.00 17.00
C LEU A 194 -3.71 27.89 18.00
N ASP A 195 -2.70 28.64 17.57
CA ASP A 195 -1.91 29.56 18.42
C ASP A 195 -2.22 31.05 18.19
N ASP A 196 -3.20 31.40 17.34
CA ASP A 196 -3.65 32.78 17.12
C ASP A 196 -5.16 32.93 17.40
N ALA A 197 -5.53 33.01 18.69
CA ALA A 197 -6.80 33.56 19.16
C ALA A 197 -6.68 34.07 20.60
#